data_AF-A0A9N9L0U2-F1
#
_entry.id   AF-A0A9N9L0U2-F1
#
_cell.length_a   1.000
_cell.length_b   1.000
_cell.length_c   1.000
_cell.angle_alpha   90.00
_cell.angle_beta   90.00
_cell.angle_gamma   90.00
#
_symmetry.space_group_name_H-M   'P 1'
#
loop_
_entity.id
_entity.type
_entity.pdbx_description
1 polymer ?
#
loop_
_entity_poly.entity_id
_entity_poly.type
_entity_poly.pdbx_seq_one_letter_code
_entity_poly.pdbx_strand_id
1 'polypeptide(L)'
;MSFFLKNSTYKNRSFHPDNQPFDIPKEKSSTKKDPEEDANISKPETPTALTDLQNLRHLYTYFTSLKCRECRTPIPLPNLETHVDKWLHTPNHRLQYLSTLQCPKCKRDTCIGCRQKPASIGLVGKIQEGAKKYRIRNCCGNGKLFSIWAFLSLMDEEAERALGGKLDTVSESERTKEENLDNLLRKYIPYLSHLVPISASEGKRNKITLSFFDEHPPVELFALYRCSAFVLNRIEVLMSHTSIKDLIEKSEFYAPIVEFLNSLVDHKMSSLIVDKWDWKGQSPGLKEFSEKEDSEMKSMQYWKQAGDSIATTCKDVFDQMSPFVNLLEKYDHNHPNGKATSSCLDSSIDLCRDLLKLRDKLAEHSPGDLPTIKPLPDDPWEAFCTTNHVAFSSSSLKEHYFAEQLDEKEFSADLGGKVLLELVGLSTGLEGGVFVMVSRKRPDAMKILVVGPEGPLEGGLFTFDIYLPPKWPTEPPRIQCTSTEDLFPKFSKFISLDREVSPLILSPEKTLLGQINTIVSLLSSESISASEKHTLQCQNIQYAMLPFLTKEAFTPTHKINSLSVWREVNSKYWDLHGKRVLERVKEWSIENRDLRSWITIMDDDESDLYNVDLLNMLAHALTSRGIPSSRT
;
A
#
# COMPACT_ATOMS: atom_id res chain seq x y z
N MET A 1 -14.43 -2.05 -74.28
CA MET A 1 -13.54 -2.78 -73.38
C MET A 1 -14.38 -3.40 -72.27
N SER A 2 -14.54 -4.71 -72.38
CA SER A 2 -14.98 -5.79 -71.48
C SER A 2 -15.75 -5.57 -70.15
N PHE A 3 -16.91 -6.25 -70.09
CA PHE A 3 -17.49 -7.15 -69.04
C PHE A 3 -17.78 -6.61 -67.62
N PHE A 4 -19.06 -6.51 -67.14
CA PHE A 4 -19.95 -7.55 -66.53
C PHE A 4 -19.44 -8.07 -65.14
N LEU A 5 -20.12 -8.12 -63.98
CA LEU A 5 -21.51 -8.49 -63.58
C LEU A 5 -21.80 -8.21 -62.06
N LYS A 6 -23.08 -7.89 -61.76
CA LYS A 6 -24.02 -8.37 -60.69
C LYS A 6 -23.73 -8.18 -59.17
N ASN A 7 -24.60 -7.47 -58.44
CA ASN A 7 -25.82 -7.91 -57.67
C ASN A 7 -25.50 -8.75 -56.41
N SER A 8 -26.16 -8.67 -55.25
CA SER A 8 -27.34 -7.93 -54.76
C SER A 8 -27.53 -8.16 -53.24
N THR A 9 -28.39 -7.33 -52.62
CA THR A 9 -29.30 -7.63 -51.49
C THR A 9 -28.74 -7.92 -50.09
N TYR A 10 -28.95 -7.00 -49.15
CA TYR A 10 -29.45 -7.36 -47.81
C TYR A 10 -30.51 -6.35 -47.33
N LYS A 11 -31.60 -6.93 -46.82
CA LYS A 11 -32.89 -6.30 -46.54
C LYS A 11 -32.86 -5.42 -45.29
N ASN A 12 -33.48 -4.25 -45.40
CA ASN A 12 -34.00 -3.46 -44.28
C ASN A 12 -34.91 -4.35 -43.40
N ARG A 13 -34.64 -4.38 -42.10
CA ARG A 13 -35.62 -4.73 -41.07
C ARG A 13 -35.75 -3.57 -40.09
N SER A 14 -36.95 -3.02 -40.07
CA SER A 14 -37.51 -2.08 -39.13
C SER A 14 -37.29 -2.52 -37.67
N PHE A 15 -36.69 -1.64 -36.87
CA PHE A 15 -36.74 -1.71 -35.41
C PHE A 15 -38.09 -1.15 -34.94
N HIS A 16 -38.89 -2.00 -34.28
CA HIS A 16 -40.02 -1.58 -33.47
C HIS A 16 -39.50 -1.21 -32.07
N PRO A 17 -39.79 -0.01 -31.55
CA PRO A 17 -39.50 0.35 -30.17
C PRO A 17 -40.79 0.19 -29.34
N ASP A 18 -41.04 -1.00 -28.79
CA ASP A 18 -42.04 -1.19 -27.75
C ASP A 18 -41.33 -1.51 -26.44
N ASN A 19 -40.86 -0.46 -25.77
CA ASN A 19 -40.60 -0.42 -24.34
C ASN A 19 -41.32 0.82 -23.82
N GLN A 20 -42.58 0.66 -23.43
CA GLN A 20 -43.31 1.70 -22.72
C GLN A 20 -42.70 1.89 -21.32
N PRO A 21 -42.44 3.14 -20.89
CA PRO A 21 -42.13 3.44 -19.50
C PRO A 21 -43.41 3.47 -18.65
N PHE A 22 -43.30 3.00 -17.41
CA PHE A 22 -44.35 3.00 -16.39
C PHE A 22 -44.89 4.42 -16.12
N ASP A 23 -46.23 4.54 -16.05
CA ASP A 23 -46.97 5.75 -15.68
C ASP A 23 -46.69 6.15 -14.22
N ILE A 24 -46.21 7.40 -14.03
CA ILE A 24 -46.12 8.06 -12.73
C ILE A 24 -47.34 9.02 -12.61
N PRO A 25 -48.14 8.97 -11.54
CA PRO A 25 -49.26 9.90 -11.36
C PRO A 25 -48.75 11.34 -11.17
N LYS A 26 -49.29 12.26 -11.98
CA LYS A 26 -49.08 13.71 -11.83
C LYS A 26 -49.94 14.24 -10.69
N GLU A 27 -49.32 14.69 -9.60
CA GLU A 27 -49.97 15.57 -8.62
C GLU A 27 -49.69 17.05 -8.90
N LYS A 28 -50.71 17.86 -8.65
CA LYS A 28 -50.87 19.25 -9.06
C LYS A 28 -50.14 20.22 -8.13
N SER A 29 -49.61 21.27 -8.74
CA SER A 29 -49.08 22.47 -8.12
C SER A 29 -50.11 23.23 -7.29
N SER A 30 -49.73 23.70 -6.09
CA SER A 30 -50.19 25.00 -5.58
C SER A 30 -49.15 25.62 -4.62
N THR A 31 -49.02 26.93 -4.73
CA THR A 31 -48.00 27.85 -4.17
C THR A 31 -48.37 28.43 -2.79
N LYS A 32 -47.39 28.63 -1.89
CA LYS A 32 -47.03 29.92 -1.22
C LYS A 32 -46.04 29.78 -0.03
N LYS A 33 -44.96 30.60 -0.06
CA LYS A 33 -44.24 31.40 0.99
C LYS A 33 -44.61 31.18 2.48
N ASP A 34 -43.75 31.21 3.51
CA ASP A 34 -42.44 31.84 3.81
C ASP A 34 -41.85 31.18 5.13
N PRO A 35 -40.71 31.59 5.74
CA PRO A 35 -39.66 30.72 6.30
C PRO A 35 -39.57 30.58 7.84
N GLU A 36 -38.60 29.75 8.26
CA GLU A 36 -38.02 29.59 9.63
C GLU A 36 -38.84 28.82 10.67
N GLU A 37 -38.43 27.58 10.95
CA GLU A 37 -38.25 27.03 12.32
C GLU A 37 -37.72 25.58 12.27
N ASP A 38 -36.59 25.36 12.95
CA ASP A 38 -36.13 24.12 13.58
C ASP A 38 -36.08 22.82 12.76
N ALA A 39 -35.04 22.70 11.94
CA ALA A 39 -34.55 21.42 11.44
C ALA A 39 -33.75 20.67 12.52
N ASN A 40 -34.44 20.18 13.54
CA ASN A 40 -34.01 18.98 14.27
C ASN A 40 -34.31 17.77 13.36
N ILE A 41 -33.49 17.59 12.32
CA ILE A 41 -33.59 16.43 11.43
C ILE A 41 -32.94 15.25 12.15
N SER A 42 -33.80 14.47 12.79
CA SER A 42 -33.61 13.05 13.01
C SER A 42 -32.85 12.40 11.85
N LYS A 43 -31.70 11.76 12.16
CA LYS A 43 -31.02 10.83 11.25
C LYS A 43 -32.05 9.89 10.62
N PRO A 44 -32.21 9.83 9.28
CA PRO A 44 -33.10 8.87 8.68
C PRO A 44 -32.42 7.50 8.70
N GLU A 45 -33.04 6.60 9.47
CA GLU A 45 -33.40 5.22 9.14
C GLU A 45 -32.31 4.30 8.58
N THR A 46 -32.28 3.08 9.12
CA THR A 46 -31.67 1.88 8.54
C THR A 46 -32.74 1.08 7.79
N PRO A 47 -32.89 1.18 6.44
CA PRO A 47 -33.79 0.35 5.64
C PRO A 47 -33.06 -0.44 4.53
N THR A 48 -31.72 -0.45 4.49
CA THR A 48 -30.93 -0.99 3.37
C THR A 48 -30.93 -2.52 3.30
N ALA A 49 -30.72 -3.24 4.41
CA ALA A 49 -30.61 -4.71 4.41
C ALA A 49 -31.90 -5.42 3.96
N LEU A 50 -33.06 -4.94 4.43
CA LEU A 50 -34.35 -5.52 4.06
C LEU A 50 -34.64 -5.30 2.57
N THR A 51 -34.40 -4.08 2.09
CA THR A 51 -34.55 -3.72 0.68
C THR A 51 -33.64 -4.57 -0.20
N ASP A 52 -32.39 -4.79 0.23
CA ASP A 52 -31.44 -5.66 -0.49
C ASP A 52 -31.93 -7.12 -0.56
N LEU A 53 -32.47 -7.67 0.54
CA LEU A 53 -33.06 -9.02 0.52
C LEU A 53 -34.27 -9.11 -0.42
N GLN A 54 -35.14 -8.10 -0.46
CA GLN A 54 -36.28 -8.05 -1.38
C GLN A 54 -35.82 -8.00 -2.84
N ASN A 55 -34.82 -7.18 -3.14
CA ASN A 55 -34.21 -7.08 -4.47
C ASN A 55 -33.61 -8.42 -4.93
N LEU A 56 -32.96 -9.16 -4.03
CA LEU A 56 -32.43 -10.50 -4.33
C LEU A 56 -33.53 -11.52 -4.61
N ARG A 57 -34.60 -11.53 -3.81
CA ARG A 57 -35.74 -12.43 -4.00
C ARG A 57 -36.43 -12.17 -5.35
N HIS A 58 -36.59 -10.90 -5.72
CA HIS A 58 -37.11 -10.52 -7.02
C HIS A 58 -36.20 -11.01 -8.16
N LEU A 59 -34.88 -10.83 -8.02
CA LEU A 59 -33.91 -11.30 -8.99
C LEU A 59 -33.92 -12.83 -9.13
N TYR A 60 -33.99 -13.55 -8.02
CA TYR A 60 -34.06 -15.02 -8.02
C TYR A 60 -35.35 -15.54 -8.66
N THR A 61 -36.49 -14.94 -8.33
CA THR A 61 -37.78 -15.23 -8.97
C THR A 61 -37.72 -14.98 -10.48
N TYR A 62 -37.01 -13.93 -10.90
CA TYR A 62 -36.78 -13.64 -12.30
C TYR A 62 -35.99 -14.76 -13.00
N PHE A 63 -34.97 -15.30 -12.35
CA PHE A 63 -34.15 -16.39 -12.88
C PHE A 63 -34.89 -17.73 -12.92
N THR A 64 -35.63 -18.08 -11.86
CA THR A 64 -36.37 -19.35 -11.77
C THR A 64 -37.62 -19.40 -12.64
N SER A 65 -38.21 -18.25 -12.97
CA SER A 65 -39.35 -18.15 -13.89
C SER A 65 -38.97 -18.30 -15.38
N LEU A 66 -37.75 -18.70 -15.70
CA LEU A 66 -37.27 -18.87 -17.07
C LEU A 66 -38.10 -19.92 -17.83
N LYS A 67 -38.58 -19.51 -19.01
CA LYS A 67 -39.23 -20.39 -19.97
C LYS A 67 -38.45 -20.36 -21.28
N CYS A 68 -38.38 -21.51 -21.95
CA CYS A 68 -37.75 -21.61 -23.25
C CYS A 68 -38.41 -20.63 -24.24
N ARG A 69 -37.59 -19.86 -24.96
CA ARG A 69 -38.07 -18.87 -25.93
C ARG A 69 -38.94 -19.46 -27.05
N GLU A 70 -38.76 -20.75 -27.35
CA GLU A 70 -39.44 -21.42 -28.47
C GLU A 70 -40.63 -22.25 -28.02
N CYS A 71 -40.38 -23.26 -27.17
CA CYS A 71 -41.41 -24.22 -26.79
C CYS A 71 -42.09 -23.88 -25.45
N ARG A 72 -41.73 -22.73 -24.84
CA ARG A 72 -42.25 -22.22 -23.56
C ARG A 72 -42.12 -23.17 -22.35
N THR A 73 -41.42 -24.29 -22.53
CA THR A 73 -41.15 -25.24 -21.43
C THR A 73 -40.28 -24.56 -20.38
N PRO A 74 -40.65 -24.64 -19.08
CA PRO A 74 -39.81 -24.14 -18.00
C PRO A 74 -38.40 -24.71 -18.09
N ILE A 75 -37.39 -23.86 -17.91
CA ILE A 75 -35.99 -24.27 -17.86
C ILE A 75 -35.54 -24.12 -16.41
N PRO A 76 -35.26 -25.21 -15.69
CA PRO A 76 -34.79 -25.12 -14.30
C PRO A 76 -33.41 -24.45 -14.25
N LEU A 77 -33.12 -23.81 -13.13
CA LEU A 77 -31.76 -23.34 -12.86
C LEU A 77 -30.79 -24.53 -12.85
N PRO A 78 -29.60 -24.38 -13.45
CA PRO A 78 -28.62 -25.44 -13.42
C PRO A 78 -27.99 -25.56 -12.03
N ASN A 79 -27.34 -26.69 -11.77
CA ASN A 79 -26.37 -26.76 -10.68
C ASN A 79 -25.22 -25.79 -11.02
N LEU A 80 -24.99 -24.81 -10.15
CA LEU A 80 -24.07 -23.70 -10.43
C LEU A 80 -22.63 -24.16 -10.62
N GLU A 81 -22.16 -25.08 -9.77
CA GLU A 81 -20.78 -25.58 -9.79
C GLU A 81 -20.48 -26.23 -11.14
N THR A 82 -21.29 -27.22 -11.53
CA THR A 82 -21.15 -27.89 -12.83
C THR A 82 -21.33 -26.95 -14.02
N HIS A 83 -22.19 -25.94 -13.92
CA HIS A 83 -22.46 -24.99 -14.99
C HIS A 83 -21.30 -24.00 -15.20
N VAL A 84 -20.79 -23.44 -14.11
CA VAL A 84 -19.62 -22.53 -14.13
C VAL A 84 -18.37 -23.31 -14.54
N ASP A 85 -18.15 -24.51 -14.00
CA ASP A 85 -17.00 -25.34 -14.39
C ASP A 85 -17.04 -25.71 -15.87
N LYS A 86 -18.21 -26.13 -16.37
CA LYS A 86 -18.37 -26.40 -17.81
C LYS A 86 -18.08 -25.15 -18.64
N TRP A 87 -18.54 -23.99 -18.20
CA TRP A 87 -18.28 -22.73 -18.89
C TRP A 87 -16.78 -22.36 -18.88
N LEU A 88 -16.08 -22.55 -17.75
CA LEU A 88 -14.64 -22.30 -17.58
C LEU A 88 -13.76 -23.25 -18.40
N HIS A 89 -14.19 -24.51 -18.60
CA HIS A 89 -13.36 -25.55 -19.22
C HIS A 89 -13.70 -25.83 -20.70
N THR A 90 -14.68 -25.14 -21.30
CA THR A 90 -15.08 -25.39 -22.69
C THR A 90 -14.03 -24.85 -23.69
N PRO A 91 -13.32 -25.69 -24.46
CA PRO A 91 -12.15 -25.30 -25.27
C PRO A 91 -12.41 -24.24 -26.36
N ASN A 92 -13.68 -24.03 -26.73
CA ASN A 92 -14.14 -23.09 -27.73
C ASN A 92 -15.08 -22.03 -27.14
N HIS A 93 -14.58 -21.23 -26.17
CA HIS A 93 -15.28 -20.09 -25.53
C HIS A 93 -15.81 -19.01 -26.51
N ARG A 94 -15.65 -19.17 -27.84
CA ARG A 94 -16.09 -18.20 -28.83
C ARG A 94 -17.62 -18.07 -28.94
N LEU A 95 -18.41 -18.98 -28.35
CA LEU A 95 -19.86 -19.04 -28.58
C LEU A 95 -20.77 -19.24 -27.35
N GLN A 96 -20.24 -19.44 -26.13
CA GLN A 96 -21.08 -19.72 -24.94
C GLN A 96 -21.02 -18.59 -23.91
N TYR A 97 -22.20 -18.12 -23.50
CA TYR A 97 -22.39 -17.12 -22.45
C TYR A 97 -22.78 -17.85 -21.16
N LEU A 98 -22.22 -17.47 -20.01
CA LEU A 98 -22.57 -18.09 -18.73
C LEU A 98 -24.09 -18.01 -18.45
N SER A 99 -24.73 -16.91 -18.88
CA SER A 99 -26.19 -16.72 -18.86
C SER A 99 -27.01 -17.58 -19.83
N THR A 100 -26.42 -18.50 -20.59
CA THR A 100 -27.12 -19.33 -21.58
C THR A 100 -27.50 -20.69 -21.02
N LEU A 101 -28.80 -21.01 -21.09
CA LEU A 101 -29.32 -22.31 -20.68
C LEU A 101 -29.98 -23.02 -21.87
N GLN A 102 -29.72 -24.33 -21.99
CA GLN A 102 -30.29 -25.16 -23.03
C GLN A 102 -31.63 -25.75 -22.56
N CYS A 103 -32.68 -25.58 -23.37
CA CYS A 103 -33.98 -26.15 -23.02
C CYS A 103 -33.95 -27.69 -22.99
N PRO A 104 -34.43 -28.35 -21.93
CA PRO A 104 -34.40 -29.82 -21.84
C PRO A 104 -35.25 -30.49 -22.93
N LYS A 105 -36.35 -29.85 -23.36
CA LYS A 105 -37.30 -30.36 -24.35
C LYS A 105 -36.84 -30.16 -25.80
N CYS A 106 -36.64 -28.92 -26.23
CA CYS A 106 -36.36 -28.62 -27.64
C CYS A 106 -34.90 -28.30 -27.95
N LYS A 107 -34.00 -28.39 -26.95
CA LYS A 107 -32.55 -28.16 -27.05
C LYS A 107 -32.12 -26.78 -27.57
N ARG A 108 -33.04 -25.81 -27.66
CA ARG A 108 -32.72 -24.44 -28.07
C ARG A 108 -32.19 -23.65 -26.87
N ASP A 109 -31.14 -22.90 -27.13
CA ASP A 109 -30.52 -22.02 -26.15
C ASP A 109 -31.37 -20.78 -25.90
N THR A 110 -31.47 -20.41 -24.63
CA THR A 110 -32.19 -19.25 -24.13
C THR A 110 -31.29 -18.52 -23.13
N CYS A 111 -31.13 -17.20 -23.28
CA CYS A 111 -30.47 -16.40 -22.26
C CYS A 111 -31.41 -16.23 -21.06
N ILE A 112 -30.92 -16.50 -19.85
CA ILE A 112 -31.70 -16.32 -18.61
C ILE A 112 -32.04 -14.85 -18.33
N GLY A 113 -31.17 -13.94 -18.78
CA GLY A 113 -31.39 -12.50 -18.73
C GLY A 113 -32.51 -12.07 -19.68
N CYS A 114 -32.21 -11.83 -20.96
CA CYS A 114 -33.19 -11.26 -21.88
C CYS A 114 -34.32 -12.23 -22.30
N ARG A 115 -34.26 -13.51 -21.93
CA ARG A 115 -35.21 -14.57 -22.35
C ARG A 115 -35.26 -14.80 -23.86
N GLN A 116 -34.29 -14.27 -24.60
CA GLN A 116 -34.18 -14.36 -26.06
C GLN A 116 -33.05 -15.30 -26.47
N LYS A 117 -32.84 -15.41 -27.79
CA LYS A 117 -31.67 -16.09 -28.36
C LYS A 117 -30.40 -15.39 -27.84
N PRO A 118 -29.43 -16.13 -27.29
CA PRO A 118 -28.17 -15.53 -26.88
C PRO A 118 -27.50 -14.81 -28.06
N ALA A 119 -27.23 -13.52 -27.89
CA ALA A 119 -26.56 -12.67 -28.86
C ALA A 119 -25.51 -11.85 -28.13
N SER A 120 -24.32 -11.70 -28.71
CA SER A 120 -23.25 -10.96 -28.04
C SER A 120 -23.52 -9.47 -28.12
N ILE A 121 -23.62 -8.81 -26.96
CA ILE A 121 -23.47 -7.37 -26.85
C ILE A 121 -22.01 -7.14 -26.44
N GLY A 122 -21.12 -7.01 -27.42
CA GLY A 122 -19.71 -6.69 -27.19
C GLY A 122 -18.86 -7.76 -26.48
N LEU A 123 -17.55 -7.51 -26.43
CA LEU A 123 -16.60 -8.26 -25.61
C LEU A 123 -16.56 -7.60 -24.22
N VAL A 124 -16.71 -8.37 -23.15
CA VAL A 124 -16.79 -7.84 -21.78
C VAL A 124 -15.39 -7.81 -21.11
N GLY A 125 -14.52 -8.77 -21.43
CA GLY A 125 -13.15 -8.79 -20.90
C GLY A 125 -12.28 -9.90 -21.48
N LYS A 126 -10.98 -9.86 -21.19
CA LYS A 126 -10.02 -10.92 -21.50
C LYS A 126 -9.25 -11.27 -20.22
N ILE A 127 -9.39 -12.50 -19.75
CA ILE A 127 -8.58 -13.02 -18.64
C ILE A 127 -7.45 -13.86 -19.22
N GLN A 128 -6.27 -13.74 -18.64
CA GLN A 128 -5.17 -14.66 -18.90
C GLN A 128 -4.83 -15.42 -17.62
N GLU A 129 -4.81 -16.74 -17.68
CA GLU A 129 -4.42 -17.62 -16.58
C GLU A 129 -3.35 -18.58 -17.12
N GLY A 130 -2.10 -18.32 -16.74
CA GLY A 130 -0.94 -18.97 -17.36
C GLY A 130 -0.93 -18.79 -18.89
N ALA A 131 -0.97 -19.91 -19.62
CA ALA A 131 -1.00 -19.92 -21.08
C ALA A 131 -2.42 -19.79 -21.68
N LYS A 132 -3.48 -19.88 -20.87
CA LYS A 132 -4.87 -19.86 -21.33
C LYS A 132 -5.40 -18.43 -21.36
N LYS A 133 -6.14 -18.08 -22.43
CA LYS A 133 -6.80 -16.79 -22.59
C LYS A 133 -8.31 -16.99 -22.67
N TYR A 134 -9.02 -16.54 -21.65
CA TYR A 134 -10.48 -16.56 -21.59
C TYR A 134 -11.05 -15.24 -22.09
N ARG A 135 -12.24 -15.31 -22.70
CA ARG A 135 -13.00 -14.12 -23.10
C ARG A 135 -14.34 -14.15 -22.40
N ILE A 136 -14.58 -13.19 -21.52
CA ILE A 136 -15.87 -13.04 -20.87
C ILE A 136 -16.82 -12.35 -21.85
N ARG A 137 -18.00 -12.94 -22.03
CA ARG A 137 -19.08 -12.39 -22.85
C ARG A 137 -20.39 -12.51 -22.11
N ASN A 138 -21.21 -11.47 -22.20
CA ASN A 138 -22.57 -11.47 -21.71
C ASN A 138 -23.54 -11.21 -22.86
N CYS A 139 -24.76 -11.75 -22.73
CA CYS A 139 -25.80 -11.55 -23.72
C CYS A 139 -26.53 -10.21 -23.52
N CYS A 140 -26.70 -9.77 -22.27
CA CYS A 140 -27.39 -8.54 -21.87
C CYS A 140 -27.04 -8.19 -20.42
N GLY A 141 -27.50 -7.03 -19.92
CA GLY A 141 -27.32 -6.60 -18.52
C GLY A 141 -27.83 -7.64 -17.51
N ASN A 142 -29.05 -8.15 -17.68
CA ASN A 142 -29.58 -9.21 -16.79
C ASN A 142 -28.81 -10.53 -16.90
N GLY A 143 -28.19 -10.80 -18.05
CA GLY A 143 -27.28 -11.93 -18.20
C GLY A 143 -25.96 -11.72 -17.45
N LYS A 144 -25.48 -10.47 -17.38
CA LYS A 144 -24.31 -10.06 -16.58
C LYS A 144 -24.63 -10.18 -15.08
N LEU A 145 -25.83 -9.75 -14.63
CA LEU A 145 -26.32 -9.99 -13.26
C LEU A 145 -26.35 -11.45 -12.88
N PHE A 146 -26.89 -12.32 -13.75
CA PHE A 146 -26.89 -13.76 -13.48
C PHE A 146 -25.48 -14.31 -13.32
N SER A 147 -24.53 -13.89 -14.16
CA SER A 147 -23.14 -14.30 -14.05
C SER A 147 -22.54 -13.90 -12.70
N ILE A 148 -22.76 -12.66 -12.26
CA ILE A 148 -22.29 -12.17 -10.95
C ILE A 148 -22.94 -12.97 -9.81
N TRP A 149 -24.26 -13.12 -9.83
CA TRP A 149 -24.98 -13.93 -8.84
C TRP A 149 -24.46 -15.37 -8.75
N ALA A 150 -24.20 -16.01 -9.89
CA ALA A 150 -23.67 -17.36 -9.95
C ALA A 150 -22.28 -17.46 -9.31
N PHE A 151 -21.37 -16.53 -9.61
CA PHE A 151 -20.03 -16.51 -9.02
C PHE A 151 -20.07 -16.23 -7.52
N LEU A 152 -20.80 -15.21 -7.07
CA LEU A 152 -20.92 -14.88 -5.66
C LEU A 152 -21.57 -16.01 -4.85
N SER A 153 -22.60 -16.66 -5.42
CA SER A 153 -23.24 -17.82 -4.77
C SER A 153 -22.28 -18.99 -4.60
N LEU A 154 -21.46 -19.28 -5.62
CA LEU A 154 -20.44 -20.34 -5.53
C LEU A 154 -19.34 -20.01 -4.52
N MET A 155 -18.92 -18.74 -4.47
CA MET A 155 -17.93 -18.29 -3.48
C MET A 155 -18.44 -18.48 -2.05
N ASP A 156 -19.67 -18.08 -1.78
CA ASP A 156 -20.29 -18.28 -0.46
C ASP A 156 -20.40 -19.78 -0.13
N GLU A 157 -20.90 -20.63 -1.05
CA GLU A 157 -21.00 -22.09 -0.86
C GLU A 157 -19.63 -22.77 -0.66
N GLU A 158 -18.58 -22.33 -1.39
CA GLU A 158 -17.21 -22.85 -1.24
C GLU A 158 -16.57 -22.39 0.07
N ALA A 159 -16.80 -21.14 0.47
CA ALA A 159 -16.28 -20.61 1.73
C ALA A 159 -16.90 -21.30 2.95
N GLU A 160 -18.21 -21.54 2.94
CA GLU A 160 -18.89 -22.30 4.00
C GLU A 160 -18.35 -23.74 4.14
N ARG A 161 -18.07 -24.39 3.01
CA ARG A 161 -17.42 -25.71 2.98
C ARG A 161 -16.01 -25.65 3.55
N ALA A 162 -15.21 -24.66 3.17
CA ALA A 162 -13.84 -24.49 3.66
C ALA A 162 -13.79 -24.20 5.18
N LEU A 163 -14.80 -23.54 5.73
CA LEU A 163 -14.93 -23.28 7.17
C LEU A 163 -15.48 -24.48 7.96
N GLY A 164 -15.90 -25.54 7.27
CA GLY A 164 -16.07 -26.88 7.85
C GLY A 164 -17.46 -27.22 8.37
N GLY A 165 -18.54 -26.51 8.00
CA GLY A 165 -19.95 -26.96 8.14
C GLY A 165 -20.52 -27.28 9.54
N LYS A 166 -19.72 -27.57 10.57
CA LYS A 166 -20.01 -27.74 11.99
C LYS A 166 -18.69 -28.11 12.70
N LEU A 167 -18.41 -27.45 13.82
CA LEU A 167 -17.30 -27.71 14.74
C LEU A 167 -17.43 -29.12 15.35
N ASP A 168 -16.97 -30.18 14.67
CA ASP A 168 -16.82 -31.51 15.29
C ASP A 168 -15.76 -32.34 14.53
N THR A 169 -14.55 -31.80 14.39
CA THR A 169 -13.28 -32.57 14.39
C THR A 169 -12.12 -31.58 14.30
N VAL A 170 -11.33 -31.52 15.37
CA VAL A 170 -10.13 -30.70 15.49
C VAL A 170 -8.97 -31.43 14.81
N SER A 171 -8.49 -30.93 13.67
CA SER A 171 -7.12 -31.22 13.19
C SER A 171 -6.61 -30.31 12.07
N GLU A 172 -7.46 -29.57 11.35
CA GLU A 172 -6.96 -28.63 10.33
C GLU A 172 -6.52 -27.31 10.97
N SER A 173 -5.23 -26.99 10.79
CA SER A 173 -4.64 -25.76 11.30
C SER A 173 -5.38 -24.54 10.73
N GLU A 174 -5.62 -23.51 11.55
CA GLU A 174 -6.29 -22.26 11.15
C GLU A 174 -5.64 -21.65 9.88
N ARG A 175 -4.33 -21.81 9.74
CA ARG A 175 -3.55 -21.40 8.56
C ARG A 175 -4.02 -22.05 7.26
N THR A 176 -4.39 -23.34 7.28
CA THR A 176 -4.90 -24.05 6.11
C THR A 176 -6.29 -23.52 5.70
N LYS A 177 -7.10 -23.11 6.68
CA LYS A 177 -8.41 -22.51 6.40
C LYS A 177 -8.26 -21.14 5.74
N GLU A 178 -7.37 -20.29 6.24
CA GLU A 178 -7.11 -18.98 5.64
C GLU A 178 -6.58 -19.10 4.21
N GLU A 179 -5.64 -20.01 3.97
CA GLU A 179 -5.11 -20.27 2.62
C GLU A 179 -6.19 -20.75 1.65
N ASN A 180 -7.10 -21.63 2.11
CA ASN A 180 -8.24 -22.07 1.32
C ASN A 180 -9.17 -20.90 0.94
N LEU A 181 -9.44 -19.97 1.86
CA LEU A 181 -10.27 -18.79 1.57
C LEU A 181 -9.58 -17.84 0.58
N ASP A 182 -8.27 -17.64 0.71
CA ASP A 182 -7.51 -16.80 -0.22
C ASP A 182 -7.48 -17.39 -1.63
N ASN A 183 -7.44 -18.72 -1.74
CA ASN A 183 -7.55 -19.42 -3.02
C ASN A 183 -8.91 -19.19 -3.70
N LEU A 184 -10.00 -18.99 -2.95
CA LEU A 184 -11.29 -18.61 -3.52
C LEU A 184 -11.23 -17.22 -4.15
N LEU A 185 -10.62 -16.25 -3.48
CA LEU A 185 -10.44 -14.92 -4.06
C LEU A 185 -9.59 -14.98 -5.33
N ARG A 186 -8.46 -15.71 -5.32
CA ARG A 186 -7.63 -15.93 -6.52
C ARG A 186 -8.43 -16.51 -7.69
N LYS A 187 -9.28 -17.49 -7.39
CA LYS A 187 -10.09 -18.20 -8.40
C LYS A 187 -11.15 -17.30 -9.02
N TYR A 188 -11.83 -16.45 -8.25
CA TYR A 188 -13.05 -15.77 -8.72
C TYR A 188 -12.93 -14.27 -8.96
N ILE A 189 -12.05 -13.55 -8.25
CA ILE A 189 -11.91 -12.09 -8.40
C ILE A 189 -11.63 -11.65 -9.83
N PRO A 190 -10.71 -12.29 -10.60
CA PRO A 190 -10.46 -11.89 -11.99
C PRO A 190 -11.71 -11.91 -12.87
N TYR A 191 -12.64 -12.83 -12.60
CA TYR A 191 -13.92 -12.91 -13.32
C TYR A 191 -14.88 -11.82 -12.88
N LEU A 192 -14.95 -11.54 -11.58
CA LEU A 192 -15.78 -10.46 -11.03
C LEU A 192 -15.31 -9.09 -11.53
N SER A 193 -14.01 -8.80 -11.57
CA SER A 193 -13.46 -7.52 -12.08
C SER A 193 -13.97 -7.17 -13.47
N HIS A 194 -14.01 -8.14 -14.39
CA HIS A 194 -14.56 -7.92 -15.73
C HIS A 194 -16.09 -7.90 -15.79
N LEU A 195 -16.77 -8.38 -14.76
CA LEU A 195 -18.23 -8.36 -14.67
C LEU A 195 -18.76 -7.11 -13.95
N VAL A 196 -17.92 -6.27 -13.37
CA VAL A 196 -18.33 -4.95 -12.86
C VAL A 196 -18.72 -4.04 -14.05
N PRO A 197 -19.65 -3.09 -13.87
CA PRO A 197 -19.89 -1.99 -14.82
C PRO A 197 -18.59 -1.31 -15.28
N ILE A 198 -18.43 -1.12 -16.59
CA ILE A 198 -17.25 -0.42 -17.12
C ILE A 198 -17.45 1.09 -16.98
N SER A 199 -16.47 1.81 -16.45
CA SER A 199 -16.56 3.26 -16.29
C SER A 199 -16.43 4.00 -17.63
N ALA A 200 -16.90 5.25 -17.70
CA ALA A 200 -16.84 6.03 -18.93
C ALA A 200 -15.41 6.37 -19.37
N SER A 201 -14.48 6.52 -18.42
CA SER A 201 -13.05 6.72 -18.68
C SER A 201 -12.43 5.46 -19.31
N GLU A 202 -12.77 4.29 -18.78
CA GLU A 202 -12.29 3.01 -19.27
C GLU A 202 -12.89 2.64 -20.63
N GLY A 203 -14.18 2.92 -20.83
CA GLY A 203 -14.87 2.75 -22.12
C GLY A 203 -14.20 3.56 -23.24
N LYS A 204 -13.83 4.81 -22.96
CA LYS A 204 -13.05 5.65 -23.89
C LYS A 204 -11.67 5.08 -24.17
N ARG A 205 -10.93 4.66 -23.13
CA ARG A 205 -9.57 4.11 -23.25
C ARG A 205 -9.53 2.85 -24.11
N ASN A 206 -10.51 1.97 -23.93
CA ASN A 206 -10.58 0.68 -24.61
C ASN A 206 -11.41 0.69 -25.90
N LYS A 207 -11.93 1.87 -26.31
CA LYS A 207 -12.84 2.02 -27.45
C LYS A 207 -14.06 1.09 -27.35
N ILE A 208 -14.57 0.90 -26.14
CA ILE A 208 -15.75 0.09 -25.83
C ILE A 208 -16.96 1.02 -25.72
N THR A 209 -18.05 0.67 -26.39
CA THR A 209 -19.35 1.36 -26.20
C THR A 209 -19.97 0.88 -24.89
N LEU A 210 -20.28 1.81 -23.99
CA LEU A 210 -20.95 1.51 -22.73
C LEU A 210 -22.34 0.93 -23.00
N SER A 211 -22.72 -0.09 -22.23
CA SER A 211 -24.08 -0.58 -22.25
C SER A 211 -24.95 0.18 -21.25
N PHE A 212 -26.28 0.06 -21.37
CA PHE A 212 -27.20 0.63 -20.38
C PHE A 212 -26.90 0.15 -18.94
N PHE A 213 -26.47 -1.10 -18.80
CA PHE A 213 -26.04 -1.66 -17.51
C PHE A 213 -24.81 -0.95 -16.95
N ASP A 214 -23.89 -0.53 -17.82
CA ASP A 214 -22.67 0.19 -17.42
C ASP A 214 -22.97 1.66 -17.10
N GLU A 215 -23.99 2.28 -17.70
CA GLU A 215 -24.37 3.66 -17.37
C GLU A 215 -25.31 3.74 -16.14
N HIS A 216 -26.16 2.73 -15.99
CA HIS A 216 -27.23 2.64 -14.99
C HIS A 216 -27.22 1.25 -14.34
N PRO A 217 -26.28 1.00 -13.41
CA PRO A 217 -26.21 -0.28 -12.71
C PRO A 217 -27.51 -0.48 -11.92
N PRO A 218 -28.15 -1.66 -12.05
CA PRO A 218 -29.40 -1.94 -11.38
C PRO A 218 -29.19 -2.08 -9.86
N VAL A 219 -30.20 -1.76 -9.05
CA VAL A 219 -30.11 -1.82 -7.59
C VAL A 219 -29.83 -3.23 -7.07
N GLU A 220 -30.28 -4.24 -7.80
CA GLU A 220 -30.00 -5.65 -7.53
C GLU A 220 -28.50 -5.95 -7.57
N LEU A 221 -27.71 -5.21 -8.34
CA LEU A 221 -26.26 -5.37 -8.37
C LEU A 221 -25.63 -5.02 -7.02
N PHE A 222 -26.08 -3.94 -6.38
CA PHE A 222 -25.60 -3.52 -5.06
C PHE A 222 -26.01 -4.54 -4.01
N ALA A 223 -27.26 -5.02 -4.08
CA ALA A 223 -27.76 -6.05 -3.20
C ALA A 223 -26.96 -7.36 -3.32
N LEU A 224 -26.57 -7.79 -4.53
CA LEU A 224 -25.72 -8.98 -4.73
C LEU A 224 -24.39 -8.88 -3.98
N TYR A 225 -23.69 -7.75 -4.09
CA TYR A 225 -22.41 -7.56 -3.44
C TYR A 225 -22.53 -7.38 -1.92
N ARG A 226 -23.47 -6.55 -1.45
CA ARG A 226 -23.73 -6.36 0.00
C ARG A 226 -24.20 -7.63 0.68
N CYS A 227 -24.94 -8.46 -0.05
CA CYS A 227 -25.47 -9.69 0.53
C CYS A 227 -24.57 -10.91 0.41
N SER A 228 -23.58 -10.90 -0.48
CA SER A 228 -22.55 -11.93 -0.49
C SER A 228 -21.76 -11.81 0.82
N ALA A 229 -21.70 -12.90 1.57
CA ALA A 229 -21.09 -12.89 2.89
C ALA A 229 -19.55 -12.96 2.83
N PHE A 230 -19.00 -13.37 1.69
CA PHE A 230 -17.59 -13.70 1.59
C PHE A 230 -16.74 -12.60 0.94
N VAL A 231 -17.06 -12.17 -0.28
CA VAL A 231 -16.09 -11.44 -1.13
C VAL A 231 -15.55 -10.17 -0.47
N LEU A 232 -16.45 -9.27 -0.10
CA LEU A 232 -16.03 -7.97 0.38
C LEU A 232 -15.56 -8.00 1.83
N ASN A 233 -16.19 -8.82 2.68
CA ASN A 233 -15.74 -9.06 4.06
C ASN A 233 -14.33 -9.67 4.09
N ARG A 234 -14.02 -10.62 3.20
CA ARG A 234 -12.67 -11.21 3.13
C ARG A 234 -11.66 -10.20 2.61
N ILE A 235 -12.01 -9.37 1.63
CA ILE A 235 -11.14 -8.28 1.17
C ILE A 235 -10.87 -7.29 2.31
N GLU A 236 -11.89 -6.90 3.07
CA GLU A 236 -11.75 -6.02 4.24
C GLU A 236 -10.73 -6.59 5.25
N VAL A 237 -10.89 -7.86 5.64
CA VAL A 237 -9.98 -8.55 6.58
C VAL A 237 -8.57 -8.69 6.02
N LEU A 238 -8.43 -8.96 4.71
CA LEU A 238 -7.11 -9.03 4.09
C LEU A 238 -6.43 -7.67 4.13
N MET A 239 -7.12 -6.62 3.68
CA MET A 239 -6.54 -5.27 3.61
C MET A 239 -6.22 -4.71 4.99
N SER A 240 -7.00 -5.02 6.04
CA SER A 240 -6.75 -4.55 7.40
C SER A 240 -5.46 -5.11 8.03
N HIS A 241 -5.02 -6.29 7.62
CA HIS A 241 -3.82 -6.94 8.16
C HIS A 241 -2.63 -6.90 7.21
N THR A 242 -2.76 -6.16 6.11
CA THR A 242 -1.75 -6.14 5.07
C THR A 242 -0.60 -5.19 5.43
N SER A 243 0.62 -5.71 5.45
CA SER A 243 1.84 -4.87 5.45
C SER A 243 2.30 -4.58 4.01
N ILE A 244 3.11 -3.53 3.81
CA ILE A 244 3.74 -3.31 2.48
C ILE A 244 4.62 -4.49 2.08
N LYS A 245 5.31 -5.11 3.04
CA LYS A 245 6.12 -6.29 2.79
C LYS A 245 5.26 -7.42 2.22
N ASP A 246 4.11 -7.69 2.82
CA ASP A 246 3.16 -8.71 2.33
C ASP A 246 2.65 -8.39 0.92
N LEU A 247 2.38 -7.11 0.62
CA LEU A 247 1.94 -6.68 -0.70
C LEU A 247 2.98 -6.90 -1.78
N ILE A 248 4.24 -6.59 -1.47
CA ILE A 248 5.35 -6.78 -2.41
C ILE A 248 5.59 -8.27 -2.64
N GLU A 249 5.67 -9.07 -1.56
CA GLU A 249 5.91 -10.51 -1.64
C GLU A 249 4.76 -11.26 -2.33
N LYS A 250 3.52 -10.78 -2.18
CA LYS A 250 2.31 -11.40 -2.77
C LYS A 250 1.66 -10.50 -3.82
N SER A 251 2.44 -9.72 -4.58
CA SER A 251 1.89 -8.73 -5.50
C SER A 251 0.93 -9.31 -6.55
N GLU A 252 1.21 -10.52 -7.06
CA GLU A 252 0.33 -11.24 -7.98
C GLU A 252 -1.05 -11.60 -7.38
N PHE A 253 -1.14 -11.74 -6.06
CA PHE A 253 -2.40 -12.00 -5.35
C PHE A 253 -3.23 -10.74 -5.19
N TYR A 254 -2.59 -9.66 -4.75
CA TYR A 254 -3.27 -8.41 -4.43
C TYR A 254 -3.62 -7.60 -5.67
N ALA A 255 -2.86 -7.71 -6.77
CA ALA A 255 -3.12 -6.93 -7.98
C ALA A 255 -4.55 -7.10 -8.53
N PRO A 256 -5.10 -8.32 -8.72
CA PRO A 256 -6.50 -8.49 -9.13
C PRO A 256 -7.52 -7.92 -8.13
N ILE A 257 -7.21 -7.95 -6.82
CA ILE A 257 -8.09 -7.41 -5.77
C ILE A 257 -8.12 -5.88 -5.85
N VAL A 258 -6.95 -5.24 -6.01
CA VAL A 258 -6.84 -3.79 -6.15
C VAL A 258 -7.46 -3.30 -7.46
N GLU A 259 -7.30 -4.05 -8.55
CA GLU A 259 -7.97 -3.77 -9.82
C GLU A 259 -9.51 -3.88 -9.68
N PHE A 260 -9.99 -4.91 -8.99
CA PHE A 260 -11.41 -5.05 -8.66
C PHE A 260 -11.94 -3.85 -7.87
N LEU A 261 -11.25 -3.45 -6.79
CA LEU A 261 -11.64 -2.30 -5.97
C LEU A 261 -11.63 -1.00 -6.77
N ASN A 262 -10.59 -0.75 -7.57
CA ASN A 262 -10.54 0.40 -8.47
C ASN A 262 -11.72 0.43 -9.45
N SER A 263 -12.13 -0.73 -9.97
CA SER A 263 -13.26 -0.85 -10.89
C SER A 263 -14.59 -0.50 -10.22
N LEU A 264 -14.76 -0.84 -8.94
CA LEU A 264 -15.93 -0.46 -8.16
C LEU A 264 -15.99 1.05 -7.87
N VAL A 265 -14.85 1.67 -7.52
CA VAL A 265 -14.78 3.11 -7.21
C VAL A 265 -14.92 3.98 -8.47
N ASP A 266 -14.40 3.54 -9.62
CA ASP A 266 -14.57 4.25 -10.90
C ASP A 266 -16.04 4.33 -11.36
N HIS A 267 -16.91 3.56 -10.71
CA HIS A 267 -18.33 3.57 -10.95
C HIS A 267 -19.09 4.25 -9.81
N LYS A 268 -20.39 4.49 -10.01
CA LYS A 268 -21.36 4.86 -8.95
C LYS A 268 -21.56 3.77 -7.88
N MET A 269 -20.62 2.83 -7.77
CA MET A 269 -20.59 1.73 -6.80
C MET A 269 -19.59 1.97 -5.67
N SER A 270 -18.97 3.15 -5.60
CA SER A 270 -18.06 3.55 -4.52
C SER A 270 -18.66 3.41 -3.11
N SER A 271 -19.98 3.51 -2.98
CA SER A 271 -20.71 3.24 -1.72
C SER A 271 -20.46 1.82 -1.18
N LEU A 272 -20.14 0.84 -2.02
CA LEU A 272 -19.78 -0.52 -1.58
C LEU A 272 -18.41 -0.59 -0.89
N ILE A 273 -17.58 0.45 -0.98
CA ILE A 273 -16.23 0.48 -0.41
C ILE A 273 -16.15 1.50 0.73
N VAL A 274 -16.90 2.60 0.61
CA VAL A 274 -16.91 3.72 1.55
C VAL A 274 -17.87 3.50 2.71
N ASP A 275 -19.07 2.97 2.45
CA ASP A 275 -20.09 2.84 3.49
C ASP A 275 -19.68 1.75 4.49
N LYS A 276 -19.98 1.99 5.77
CA LYS A 276 -19.94 0.91 6.76
C LYS A 276 -21.07 -0.06 6.48
N TRP A 277 -20.78 -1.34 6.56
CA TRP A 277 -21.76 -2.41 6.40
C TRP A 277 -21.84 -3.31 7.60
N ASP A 278 -23.04 -3.84 7.81
CA ASP A 278 -23.29 -4.84 8.83
C ASP A 278 -22.64 -6.16 8.40
N TRP A 279 -21.72 -6.67 9.24
CA TRP A 279 -21.02 -7.94 8.98
C TRP A 279 -22.00 -9.11 9.07
N LYS A 280 -21.85 -10.12 8.20
CA LYS A 280 -22.64 -11.35 8.26
C LYS A 280 -21.91 -12.46 8.99
N GLY A 281 -22.24 -12.66 10.27
CA GLY A 281 -21.57 -13.61 11.17
C GLY A 281 -21.55 -15.05 10.65
N GLN A 282 -22.74 -15.62 10.50
CA GLN A 282 -22.98 -16.98 10.04
C GLN A 282 -24.04 -16.92 8.94
N SER A 283 -23.72 -16.22 7.86
CA SER A 283 -24.62 -16.13 6.72
C SER A 283 -24.90 -17.53 6.16
N PRO A 284 -26.13 -17.84 5.74
CA PRO A 284 -26.44 -19.04 4.95
C PRO A 284 -26.06 -18.91 3.44
N GLY A 285 -25.21 -17.93 3.10
CA GLY A 285 -24.86 -17.61 1.72
C GLY A 285 -25.94 -16.94 0.86
N LEU A 286 -25.51 -16.33 -0.24
CA LEU A 286 -26.35 -15.56 -1.17
C LEU A 286 -27.49 -16.37 -1.80
N LYS A 287 -27.23 -17.64 -2.11
CA LYS A 287 -28.23 -18.52 -2.74
C LYS A 287 -29.36 -18.87 -1.80
N GLU A 288 -29.07 -19.17 -0.53
CA GLU A 288 -30.12 -19.47 0.44
C GLU A 288 -31.00 -18.25 0.72
N PHE A 289 -30.40 -17.05 0.82
CA PHE A 289 -31.15 -15.80 0.92
C PHE A 289 -32.07 -15.54 -0.28
N SER A 290 -31.64 -15.99 -1.45
CA SER A 290 -32.40 -15.89 -2.69
C SER A 290 -33.57 -16.88 -2.73
N GLU A 291 -33.39 -18.06 -2.13
CA GLU A 291 -34.30 -19.22 -2.20
C GLU A 291 -35.39 -19.26 -1.13
N LYS A 292 -35.05 -18.94 0.12
CA LYS A 292 -35.96 -19.10 1.26
C LYS A 292 -36.71 -17.81 1.58
N GLU A 293 -38.04 -17.90 1.58
CA GLU A 293 -38.92 -16.96 2.32
C GLU A 293 -38.86 -17.27 3.82
N ASP A 294 -37.68 -17.18 4.43
CA ASP A 294 -37.63 -17.08 5.89
C ASP A 294 -38.23 -15.75 6.32
N SER A 295 -38.89 -15.75 7.49
CA SER A 295 -39.41 -14.51 8.07
C SER A 295 -38.28 -13.50 8.16
N GLU A 296 -38.49 -12.28 7.66
CA GLU A 296 -37.48 -11.21 7.58
C GLU A 296 -36.72 -11.00 8.90
N MET A 297 -37.41 -11.22 10.03
CA MET A 297 -36.87 -11.16 11.38
C MET A 297 -35.79 -12.22 11.71
N LYS A 298 -35.83 -13.40 11.08
CA LYS A 298 -34.78 -14.43 11.18
C LYS A 298 -33.59 -14.10 10.28
N SER A 299 -33.81 -13.56 9.09
CA SER A 299 -32.70 -13.17 8.19
C SER A 299 -31.90 -12.00 8.76
N MET A 300 -32.55 -11.11 9.52
CA MET A 300 -31.92 -10.01 10.28
C MET A 300 -30.93 -10.51 11.34
N GLN A 301 -31.11 -11.71 11.91
CA GLN A 301 -30.25 -12.24 12.99
C GLN A 301 -28.80 -12.51 12.56
N TYR A 302 -28.56 -12.61 11.25
CA TYR A 302 -27.23 -12.86 10.68
C TYR A 302 -26.37 -11.61 10.58
N TRP A 303 -27.00 -10.43 10.60
CA TRP A 303 -26.34 -9.13 10.52
C TRP A 303 -25.90 -8.72 11.93
N LYS A 304 -24.58 -8.58 12.13
CA LYS A 304 -23.95 -8.09 13.36
C LYS A 304 -23.67 -6.59 13.24
N GLN A 305 -23.13 -5.98 14.31
CA GLN A 305 -22.68 -4.58 14.31
C GLN A 305 -21.86 -4.24 13.06
N ALA A 306 -22.06 -3.02 12.55
CA ALA A 306 -21.35 -2.47 11.42
C ALA A 306 -19.82 -2.58 11.61
N GLY A 307 -19.17 -3.26 10.67
CA GLY A 307 -17.71 -3.25 10.53
C GLY A 307 -17.21 -1.88 10.07
N ASP A 308 -15.89 -1.74 9.98
CA ASP A 308 -15.32 -0.58 9.30
C ASP A 308 -15.47 -0.74 7.79
N SER A 309 -15.40 0.35 7.03
CA SER A 309 -15.46 0.27 5.58
C SER A 309 -14.11 -0.18 5.01
N ILE A 310 -14.10 -0.79 3.83
CA ILE A 310 -12.84 -1.16 3.13
C ILE A 310 -11.95 0.08 2.96
N ALA A 311 -12.54 1.25 2.69
CA ALA A 311 -11.80 2.49 2.60
C ALA A 311 -11.04 2.82 3.91
N THR A 312 -11.69 2.59 5.06
CA THR A 312 -11.10 2.82 6.37
C THR A 312 -10.02 1.79 6.69
N THR A 313 -10.22 0.52 6.36
CA THR A 313 -9.23 -0.55 6.64
C THR A 313 -7.98 -0.45 5.77
N CYS A 314 -8.08 0.11 4.56
CA CYS A 314 -6.92 0.37 3.70
C CYS A 314 -6.05 1.55 4.17
N LYS A 315 -6.47 2.30 5.20
CA LYS A 315 -5.77 3.48 5.72
C LYS A 315 -4.29 3.24 6.00
N ASP A 316 -4.00 2.25 6.83
CA ASP A 316 -2.63 2.02 7.30
C ASP A 316 -1.71 1.63 6.14
N VAL A 317 -2.26 0.92 5.16
CA VAL A 317 -1.58 0.55 3.91
C VAL A 317 -1.29 1.80 3.07
N PHE A 318 -2.27 2.70 2.90
CA PHE A 318 -2.10 3.93 2.13
C PHE A 318 -1.07 4.89 2.75
N ASP A 319 -1.07 5.03 4.08
CA ASP A 319 -0.14 5.88 4.82
C ASP A 319 1.31 5.37 4.65
N GLN A 320 1.51 4.06 4.70
CA GLN A 320 2.84 3.47 4.50
C GLN A 320 3.32 3.58 3.03
N MET A 321 2.40 3.58 2.05
CA MET A 321 2.76 3.51 0.62
C MET A 321 3.24 4.83 0.03
N SER A 322 2.69 5.94 0.51
CA SER A 322 3.03 7.26 -0.04
C SER A 322 4.53 7.56 0.08
N PRO A 323 5.19 7.36 1.25
CA PRO A 323 6.64 7.44 1.36
C PRO A 323 7.39 6.52 0.39
N PHE A 324 6.91 5.28 0.20
CA PHE A 324 7.55 4.29 -0.66
C PHE A 324 7.49 4.66 -2.15
N VAL A 325 6.34 5.08 -2.67
CA VAL A 325 6.24 5.49 -4.08
C VAL A 325 7.04 6.76 -4.32
N ASN A 326 6.99 7.73 -3.40
CA ASN A 326 7.83 8.93 -3.49
C ASN A 326 9.34 8.59 -3.48
N LEU A 327 9.75 7.63 -2.65
CA LEU A 327 11.12 7.11 -2.59
C LEU A 327 11.53 6.54 -3.96
N LEU A 328 10.68 5.72 -4.57
CA LEU A 328 10.95 5.08 -5.86
C LEU A 328 10.90 6.06 -7.04
N GLU A 329 10.00 7.02 -7.04
CA GLU A 329 9.96 8.06 -8.06
C GLU A 329 11.22 8.94 -8.02
N LYS A 330 11.70 9.26 -6.81
CA LYS A 330 12.99 9.94 -6.60
C LYS A 330 14.17 9.09 -7.11
N TYR A 331 14.09 7.77 -7.01
CA TYR A 331 15.07 6.85 -7.58
C TYR A 331 15.04 6.85 -9.13
N ASP A 332 13.85 6.75 -9.72
CA ASP A 332 13.63 6.61 -11.18
C ASP A 332 13.90 7.90 -11.98
N HIS A 333 13.41 9.07 -11.51
CA HIS A 333 13.63 10.38 -12.16
C HIS A 333 15.10 10.73 -12.36
N ASN A 334 15.95 10.13 -11.54
CA ASN A 334 17.35 10.41 -11.41
C ASN A 334 18.23 9.37 -12.14
N HIS A 335 17.62 8.36 -12.77
CA HIS A 335 18.30 7.26 -13.45
C HIS A 335 17.70 6.96 -14.84
N PRO A 336 17.75 7.89 -15.81
CA PRO A 336 17.02 7.78 -17.09
C PRO A 336 17.44 6.64 -18.04
N ASN A 337 18.44 5.83 -17.70
CA ASN A 337 19.02 4.80 -18.61
C ASN A 337 19.40 3.47 -17.92
N GLY A 338 18.91 3.17 -16.71
CA GLY A 338 19.20 1.90 -16.03
C GLY A 338 18.21 0.81 -16.46
N LYS A 339 18.68 -0.20 -17.20
CA LYS A 339 17.87 -1.39 -17.52
C LYS A 339 17.39 -2.07 -16.23
N ALA A 340 16.07 -2.09 -16.08
CA ALA A 340 15.26 -3.06 -15.34
C ALA A 340 15.76 -3.42 -13.94
N THR A 341 15.15 -2.79 -12.94
CA THR A 341 14.70 -3.55 -11.77
C THR A 341 14.08 -4.87 -12.24
N SER A 342 14.35 -5.95 -11.50
CA SER A 342 13.83 -7.27 -11.87
C SER A 342 12.32 -7.17 -12.17
N SER A 343 11.82 -7.92 -13.14
CA SER A 343 10.41 -7.90 -13.54
C SER A 343 9.43 -8.16 -12.38
N CYS A 344 9.91 -8.71 -11.26
CA CYS A 344 9.14 -8.96 -10.03
C CYS A 344 8.91 -7.68 -9.19
N LEU A 345 9.85 -6.73 -9.24
CA LEU A 345 9.70 -5.48 -8.50
C LEU A 345 8.79 -4.50 -9.26
N ASP A 346 8.89 -4.47 -10.59
CA ASP A 346 8.05 -3.59 -11.42
C ASP A 346 6.55 -3.83 -11.18
N SER A 347 6.12 -5.10 -11.09
CA SER A 347 4.73 -5.46 -10.76
C SER A 347 4.31 -5.03 -9.36
N SER A 348 5.23 -5.05 -8.40
CA SER A 348 4.98 -4.63 -7.02
C SER A 348 4.87 -3.11 -6.90
N ILE A 349 5.65 -2.37 -7.69
CA ILE A 349 5.55 -0.91 -7.81
C ILE A 349 4.23 -0.54 -8.49
N ASP A 350 3.88 -1.22 -9.58
CA ASP A 350 2.59 -1.02 -10.26
C ASP A 350 1.42 -1.23 -9.30
N LEU A 351 1.45 -2.29 -8.49
CA LEU A 351 0.47 -2.53 -7.43
C LEU A 351 0.37 -1.36 -6.44
N CYS A 352 1.51 -0.85 -5.96
CA CYS A 352 1.53 0.29 -5.04
C CYS A 352 0.95 1.56 -5.69
N ARG A 353 1.24 1.80 -6.99
CA ARG A 353 0.64 2.92 -7.74
C ARG A 353 -0.86 2.74 -7.89
N ASP A 354 -1.33 1.53 -8.16
CA ASP A 354 -2.76 1.25 -8.31
C ASP A 354 -3.52 1.37 -6.98
N LEU A 355 -2.87 1.10 -5.85
CA LEU A 355 -3.40 1.37 -4.51
C LEU A 355 -3.45 2.86 -4.20
N LEU A 356 -2.43 3.65 -4.58
CA LEU A 356 -2.49 5.11 -4.44
C LEU A 356 -3.58 5.72 -5.33
N LYS A 357 -3.77 5.22 -6.55
CA LYS A 357 -4.91 5.62 -7.39
C LYS A 357 -6.24 5.30 -6.72
N LEU A 358 -6.36 4.13 -6.09
CA LEU A 358 -7.57 3.76 -5.34
C LEU A 358 -7.83 4.76 -4.21
N ARG A 359 -6.80 5.11 -3.42
CA ARG A 359 -6.87 6.13 -2.36
C ARG A 359 -7.37 7.46 -2.90
N ASP A 360 -6.77 7.96 -3.97
CA ASP A 360 -7.08 9.28 -4.52
C ASP A 360 -8.54 9.33 -5.02
N LYS A 361 -9.00 8.27 -5.70
CA LYS A 361 -10.41 8.15 -6.12
C LYS A 361 -11.38 8.05 -4.94
N LEU A 362 -11.01 7.34 -3.88
CA LEU A 362 -11.82 7.27 -2.68
C LEU A 362 -11.93 8.64 -1.99
N ALA A 363 -10.86 9.45 -2.01
CA ALA A 363 -10.85 10.79 -1.45
C ALA A 363 -11.82 11.74 -2.16
N GLU A 364 -12.03 11.55 -3.47
CA GLU A 364 -13.04 12.28 -4.23
C GLU A 364 -14.48 11.95 -3.80
N HIS A 365 -14.73 10.72 -3.34
CA HIS A 365 -16.08 10.22 -3.03
C HIS A 365 -16.45 10.33 -1.54
N SER A 366 -15.48 10.22 -0.64
CA SER A 366 -15.66 10.52 0.79
C SER A 366 -14.42 11.20 1.38
N PRO A 367 -14.33 12.54 1.28
CA PRO A 367 -13.21 13.28 1.85
C PRO A 367 -13.20 13.26 3.40
N GLY A 368 -14.29 12.82 4.05
CA GLY A 368 -14.42 12.78 5.52
C GLY A 368 -14.06 11.44 6.17
N ASP A 369 -14.15 10.32 5.44
CA ASP A 369 -13.89 8.97 5.98
C ASP A 369 -12.47 8.47 5.71
N LEU A 370 -11.75 9.10 4.78
CA LEU A 370 -10.32 8.88 4.61
C LEU A 370 -9.56 9.79 5.59
N PRO A 371 -8.53 9.27 6.27
CA PRO A 371 -7.72 10.11 7.13
C PRO A 371 -7.11 11.24 6.29
N THR A 372 -7.33 12.47 6.75
CA THR A 372 -6.43 13.58 6.43
C THR A 372 -5.01 13.07 6.66
N ILE A 373 -4.16 13.09 5.63
CA ILE A 373 -2.71 12.87 5.75
C ILE A 373 -2.30 13.48 7.07
N LYS A 374 -1.70 12.69 7.99
CA LYS A 374 -1.26 13.23 9.28
C LYS A 374 -0.56 14.55 8.97
N PRO A 375 -1.09 15.69 9.46
CA PRO A 375 -0.46 16.96 9.18
C PRO A 375 0.99 16.80 9.62
N LEU A 376 1.91 17.30 8.78
CA LEU A 376 3.31 17.33 9.14
C LEU A 376 3.42 17.89 10.56
N PRO A 377 4.28 17.30 11.41
CA PRO A 377 4.47 17.78 12.77
C PRO A 377 4.60 19.31 12.81
N ASP A 378 4.00 19.95 13.82
CA ASP A 378 4.11 21.39 14.00
C ASP A 378 5.57 21.81 14.24
N ASP A 379 6.39 20.91 14.82
CA ASP A 379 7.82 21.11 14.97
C ASP A 379 8.53 21.05 13.60
N PRO A 380 9.21 22.14 13.17
CA PRO A 380 9.88 22.18 11.88
C PRO A 380 11.01 21.14 11.70
N TRP A 381 11.59 20.65 12.80
CA TRP A 381 12.61 19.60 12.74
C TRP A 381 12.00 18.22 12.54
N GLU A 382 10.96 17.86 13.30
CA GLU A 382 10.22 16.63 13.09
C GLU A 382 9.63 16.55 11.67
N ALA A 383 9.02 17.62 11.17
CA ALA A 383 8.51 17.68 9.79
C ALA A 383 9.62 17.47 8.73
N PHE A 384 10.80 18.05 8.98
CA PHE A 384 11.96 17.83 8.13
C PHE A 384 12.43 16.38 8.16
N CYS A 385 12.50 15.76 9.35
CA CYS A 385 12.86 14.36 9.51
C CYS A 385 11.90 13.44 8.75
N THR A 386 10.59 13.58 8.96
CA THR A 386 9.55 12.77 8.29
C THR A 386 9.69 12.77 6.78
N THR A 387 10.12 13.88 6.19
CA THR A 387 10.24 14.03 4.73
C THR A 387 11.60 13.52 4.18
N ASN A 388 12.64 13.44 5.03
CA ASN A 388 14.03 13.25 4.60
C ASN A 388 14.76 12.07 5.27
N HIS A 389 14.07 11.20 6.02
CA HIS A 389 14.67 10.01 6.65
C HIS A 389 15.46 9.14 5.67
N VAL A 390 15.00 8.99 4.42
CA VAL A 390 15.69 8.23 3.38
C VAL A 390 15.80 9.06 2.11
N ALA A 391 17.03 9.21 1.60
CA ALA A 391 17.30 9.91 0.35
C ALA A 391 18.34 9.18 -0.50
N PHE A 392 18.38 9.50 -1.80
CA PHE A 392 19.28 8.86 -2.76
C PHE A 392 20.33 9.82 -3.27
N SER A 393 21.58 9.38 -3.27
CA SER A 393 22.69 10.13 -3.83
C SER A 393 23.54 9.28 -4.78
N SER A 394 24.04 9.92 -5.83
CA SER A 394 25.10 9.35 -6.68
C SER A 394 26.49 9.55 -6.08
N SER A 395 26.63 10.41 -5.06
CA SER A 395 27.89 10.69 -4.36
C SER A 395 28.04 9.95 -3.05
N SER A 396 27.03 9.20 -2.56
CA SER A 396 27.12 8.45 -1.31
C SER A 396 28.13 7.30 -1.34
N LEU A 397 28.53 6.83 -2.54
CA LEU A 397 29.65 5.88 -2.69
C LEU A 397 31.02 6.53 -2.61
N LYS A 398 31.13 7.84 -2.81
CA LYS A 398 32.42 8.53 -2.67
C LYS A 398 32.82 8.46 -1.21
N GLU A 399 34.04 7.98 -0.95
CA GLU A 399 34.59 7.84 0.40
C GLU A 399 33.70 6.95 1.30
N HIS A 400 33.02 5.98 0.70
CA HIS A 400 32.36 4.92 1.46
C HIS A 400 33.42 3.91 1.93
N TYR A 401 33.42 3.54 3.21
CA TYR A 401 34.45 2.68 3.80
C TYR A 401 34.59 1.36 3.05
N PHE A 402 33.47 0.76 2.70
CA PHE A 402 33.44 -0.51 1.96
C PHE A 402 33.59 -0.35 0.44
N ALA A 403 33.81 0.86 -0.09
CA ALA A 403 33.77 1.12 -1.54
C ALA A 403 34.69 0.21 -2.37
N GLU A 404 35.89 -0.08 -1.87
CA GLU A 404 36.86 -0.96 -2.56
C GLU A 404 36.42 -2.42 -2.60
N GLN A 405 35.53 -2.83 -1.70
CA GLN A 405 35.00 -4.19 -1.59
C GLN A 405 33.72 -4.38 -2.39
N LEU A 406 33.18 -3.31 -2.98
CA LEU A 406 31.96 -3.35 -3.78
C LEU A 406 32.27 -3.84 -5.20
N ASP A 407 32.22 -5.16 -5.45
CA ASP A 407 32.25 -5.70 -6.82
C ASP A 407 30.87 -5.53 -7.48
N GLU A 408 30.80 -4.87 -8.64
CA GLU A 408 29.56 -4.67 -9.42
C GLU A 408 28.90 -6.00 -9.82
N LYS A 409 29.66 -7.09 -9.95
CA LYS A 409 29.15 -8.41 -10.33
C LYS A 409 28.41 -9.12 -9.19
N GLU A 410 28.64 -8.72 -7.95
CA GLU A 410 28.06 -9.36 -6.77
C GLU A 410 26.66 -8.83 -6.41
N PHE A 411 26.31 -7.63 -6.91
CA PHE A 411 24.97 -7.08 -6.70
C PHE A 411 23.96 -7.74 -7.63
N SER A 412 23.26 -8.74 -7.11
CA SER A 412 22.24 -9.50 -7.83
C SER A 412 20.86 -8.83 -7.79
N ALA A 413 20.00 -9.16 -8.76
CA ALA A 413 18.60 -8.71 -8.76
C ALA A 413 17.81 -9.20 -7.52
N ASP A 414 18.15 -10.37 -6.99
CA ASP A 414 17.56 -10.93 -5.77
C ASP A 414 17.92 -10.08 -4.53
N LEU A 415 19.21 -9.76 -4.38
CA LEU A 415 19.65 -8.84 -3.32
C LEU A 415 18.97 -7.48 -3.49
N GLY A 416 18.93 -6.93 -4.71
CA GLY A 416 18.26 -5.66 -4.98
C GLY A 416 16.80 -5.62 -4.52
N GLY A 417 16.04 -6.69 -4.76
CA GLY A 417 14.65 -6.82 -4.27
C GLY A 417 14.57 -6.79 -2.73
N LYS A 418 15.45 -7.50 -2.05
CA LYS A 418 15.54 -7.51 -0.57
C LYS A 418 15.92 -6.16 0.01
N VAL A 419 16.89 -5.47 -0.59
CA VAL A 419 17.30 -4.14 -0.17
C VAL A 419 16.14 -3.16 -0.27
N LEU A 420 15.37 -3.20 -1.37
CA LEU A 420 14.23 -2.31 -1.55
C LEU A 420 13.12 -2.55 -0.52
N LEU A 421 12.88 -3.81 -0.13
CA LEU A 421 11.99 -4.14 0.99
C LEU A 421 12.47 -3.53 2.31
N GLU A 422 13.78 -3.55 2.59
CA GLU A 422 14.33 -2.91 3.78
C GLU A 422 14.16 -1.38 3.73
N LEU A 423 14.34 -0.75 2.56
CA LEU A 423 14.14 0.70 2.40
C LEU A 423 12.70 1.13 2.70
N VAL A 424 11.70 0.27 2.45
CA VAL A 424 10.30 0.52 2.88
C VAL A 424 10.23 0.68 4.39
N GLY A 425 10.79 -0.28 5.13
CA GLY A 425 10.83 -0.25 6.59
C GLY A 425 11.54 0.98 7.11
N LEU A 426 12.65 1.38 6.48
CA LEU A 426 13.37 2.60 6.83
C LEU A 426 12.55 3.87 6.57
N SER A 427 11.85 3.94 5.43
CA SER A 427 11.08 5.14 5.06
C SER A 427 9.91 5.45 5.99
N THR A 428 9.42 4.45 6.74
CA THR A 428 8.23 4.54 7.58
C THR A 428 8.51 4.35 9.07
N GLY A 429 9.63 3.74 9.44
CA GLY A 429 9.90 3.30 10.82
C GLY A 429 11.13 3.93 11.50
N LEU A 430 11.85 4.84 10.84
CA LEU A 430 13.00 5.52 11.46
C LEU A 430 12.55 6.57 12.48
N GLU A 431 13.27 6.64 13.59
CA GLU A 431 13.07 7.66 14.62
C GLU A 431 13.59 9.05 14.18
N GLY A 432 13.04 10.10 14.80
CA GLY A 432 13.48 11.48 14.58
C GLY A 432 14.98 11.64 14.84
N GLY A 433 15.70 12.29 13.91
CA GLY A 433 17.15 12.46 14.01
C GLY A 433 17.99 11.33 13.39
N VAL A 434 17.38 10.32 12.77
CA VAL A 434 18.09 9.30 11.97
C VAL A 434 17.85 9.51 10.48
N PHE A 435 18.92 9.55 9.70
CA PHE A 435 18.89 9.79 8.26
C PHE A 435 19.73 8.75 7.51
N VAL A 436 19.22 8.27 6.39
CA VAL A 436 19.84 7.23 5.56
C VAL A 436 19.99 7.73 4.12
N MET A 437 21.21 7.67 3.62
CA MET A 437 21.59 8.06 2.26
C MET A 437 21.99 6.83 1.46
N VAL A 438 21.09 6.43 0.57
CA VAL A 438 21.22 5.23 -0.26
C VAL A 438 21.97 5.57 -1.55
N SER A 439 22.91 4.71 -1.94
CA SER A 439 23.57 4.82 -3.24
C SER A 439 22.64 4.44 -4.39
N ARG A 440 22.59 5.29 -5.41
CA ARG A 440 21.80 5.02 -6.64
C ARG A 440 22.31 3.84 -7.45
N LYS A 441 23.63 3.62 -7.47
CA LYS A 441 24.26 2.56 -8.27
C LYS A 441 24.36 1.24 -7.52
N ARG A 442 24.42 1.32 -6.19
CA ARG A 442 24.65 0.21 -5.27
C ARG A 442 23.76 0.40 -4.04
N PRO A 443 22.44 0.15 -4.14
CA PRO A 443 21.53 0.34 -3.02
C PRO A 443 21.90 -0.47 -1.78
N ASP A 444 22.65 -1.55 -1.95
CA ASP A 444 23.29 -2.34 -0.90
C ASP A 444 24.40 -1.62 -0.12
N ALA A 445 24.80 -0.42 -0.54
CA ALA A 445 25.71 0.47 0.17
C ALA A 445 24.99 1.78 0.57
N MET A 446 25.02 2.10 1.86
CA MET A 446 24.27 3.22 2.43
C MET A 446 25.14 3.98 3.43
N LYS A 447 24.94 5.29 3.55
CA LYS A 447 25.48 6.10 4.65
C LYS A 447 24.36 6.42 5.62
N ILE A 448 24.64 6.48 6.91
CA ILE A 448 23.69 6.87 7.95
C ILE A 448 24.25 8.05 8.72
N LEU A 449 23.37 8.96 9.13
CA LEU A 449 23.64 10.00 10.11
C LEU A 449 22.64 9.87 11.26
N VAL A 450 23.14 9.84 12.49
CA VAL A 450 22.34 9.78 13.73
C VAL A 450 22.66 11.01 14.56
N VAL A 451 21.63 11.75 14.95
CA VAL A 451 21.74 12.83 15.94
C VAL A 451 21.87 12.22 17.33
N GLY A 452 22.84 12.68 18.09
CA GLY A 452 23.10 12.22 19.46
C GLY A 452 21.90 12.46 20.37
N PRO A 453 21.50 11.45 21.18
CA PRO A 453 20.39 11.56 22.12
C PRO A 453 20.72 12.52 23.28
N GLU A 454 19.71 12.88 24.06
CA GLU A 454 19.90 13.70 25.27
C GLU A 454 20.90 13.05 26.24
N GLY A 455 21.69 13.89 26.93
CA GLY A 455 22.78 13.44 27.79
C GLY A 455 24.15 13.83 27.23
N PRO A 456 25.23 13.06 27.43
CA PRO A 456 26.59 13.48 27.08
C PRO A 456 26.88 13.56 25.57
N LEU A 457 26.02 12.98 24.74
CA LEU A 457 26.13 13.00 23.27
C LEU A 457 25.20 14.01 22.59
N GLU A 458 24.36 14.72 23.34
CA GLU A 458 23.36 15.64 22.79
C GLU A 458 24.03 16.68 21.87
N GLY A 459 23.48 16.89 20.68
CA GLY A 459 24.07 17.83 19.72
C GLY A 459 25.08 17.23 18.74
N GLY A 460 25.61 16.03 19.03
CA GLY A 460 26.56 15.34 18.18
C GLY A 460 25.92 14.78 16.92
N LEU A 461 26.61 14.81 15.79
CA LEU A 461 26.20 14.16 14.55
C LEU A 461 27.14 12.97 14.28
N PHE A 462 26.58 11.76 14.29
CA PHE A 462 27.34 10.52 14.14
C PHE A 462 27.06 9.88 12.79
N THR A 463 28.09 9.69 11.96
CA THR A 463 27.98 9.03 10.67
C THR A 463 28.47 7.59 10.69
N PHE A 464 27.78 6.76 9.91
CA PHE A 464 28.09 5.35 9.71
C PHE A 464 28.00 4.99 8.23
N ASP A 465 28.79 4.03 7.78
CA ASP A 465 28.67 3.41 6.46
C ASP A 465 28.14 1.99 6.64
N ILE A 466 27.16 1.59 5.83
CA ILE A 466 26.53 0.28 5.83
C ILE A 466 26.77 -0.39 4.49
N TYR A 467 27.16 -1.66 4.54
CA TYR A 467 27.20 -2.56 3.40
C TYR A 467 26.38 -3.82 3.66
N LEU A 468 25.47 -4.14 2.75
CA LEU A 468 24.68 -5.38 2.76
C LEU A 468 25.38 -6.42 1.89
N PRO A 469 25.89 -7.53 2.46
CA PRO A 469 26.65 -8.51 1.70
C PRO A 469 25.76 -9.29 0.70
N PRO A 470 26.35 -9.99 -0.29
CA PRO A 470 25.62 -10.73 -1.32
C PRO A 470 24.62 -11.77 -0.78
N LYS A 471 24.88 -12.29 0.42
CA LYS A 471 24.03 -13.28 1.10
C LYS A 471 23.09 -12.68 2.14
N TRP A 472 22.93 -11.37 2.19
CA TRP A 472 21.91 -10.72 3.02
C TRP A 472 20.51 -11.30 2.72
N PRO A 473 19.66 -11.57 3.75
CA PRO A 473 19.86 -11.34 5.18
C PRO A 473 20.52 -12.48 5.97
N THR A 474 20.90 -13.58 5.33
CA THR A 474 21.53 -14.73 6.01
C THR A 474 22.87 -14.37 6.65
N GLU A 475 23.60 -13.45 6.02
CA GLU A 475 24.76 -12.79 6.62
C GLU A 475 24.36 -11.38 7.08
N PRO A 476 24.73 -10.94 8.31
CA PRO A 476 24.35 -9.63 8.84
C PRO A 476 24.97 -8.47 8.03
N PRO A 477 24.47 -7.23 8.17
CA PRO A 477 25.08 -6.10 7.48
C PRO A 477 26.46 -5.83 8.08
N ARG A 478 27.33 -5.21 7.30
CA ARG A 478 28.61 -4.67 7.78
C ARG A 478 28.44 -3.18 8.01
N ILE A 479 28.74 -2.73 9.22
CA ILE A 479 28.51 -1.34 9.62
C ILE A 479 29.79 -0.76 10.19
N GLN A 480 30.22 0.35 9.62
CA GLN A 480 31.42 1.07 10.01
C GLN A 480 31.05 2.42 10.61
N CYS A 481 31.57 2.74 11.80
CA CYS A 481 31.50 4.12 12.29
C CYS A 481 32.52 4.99 11.55
N THR A 482 32.05 6.03 10.86
CA THR A 482 32.90 6.97 10.12
C THR A 482 33.11 8.30 10.86
N SER A 483 32.45 8.46 12.01
CA SER A 483 32.77 9.54 12.96
C SER A 483 34.16 9.27 13.55
N THR A 484 34.97 10.32 13.67
CA THR A 484 36.46 10.29 13.75
C THR A 484 37.07 9.28 14.75
N GLU A 485 38.33 8.93 14.47
CA GLU A 485 39.16 7.89 15.11
C GLU A 485 39.29 7.97 16.64
N ASP A 486 39.05 9.14 17.24
CA ASP A 486 39.32 9.42 18.65
C ASP A 486 38.08 9.46 19.57
N LEU A 487 36.87 9.33 19.02
CA LEU A 487 35.64 9.09 19.83
C LEU A 487 35.60 7.69 20.46
N PHE A 488 36.58 6.84 20.12
CA PHE A 488 36.56 5.38 20.22
C PHE A 488 36.71 4.72 21.60
N PRO A 489 37.43 5.27 22.60
CA PRO A 489 37.73 4.51 23.83
C PRO A 489 36.47 4.02 24.58
N LYS A 490 35.33 4.70 24.42
CA LYS A 490 34.05 4.34 25.06
C LYS A 490 33.16 3.40 24.24
N PHE A 491 33.28 3.44 22.91
CA PHE A 491 32.59 2.52 22.01
C PHE A 491 33.31 1.15 21.87
N SER A 492 34.51 1.04 22.44
CA SER A 492 35.42 -0.12 22.36
C SER A 492 34.83 -1.48 22.78
N LYS A 493 33.73 -1.51 23.55
CA LYS A 493 33.02 -2.76 23.90
C LYS A 493 32.18 -3.32 22.74
N PHE A 494 31.81 -2.48 21.78
CA PHE A 494 30.77 -2.76 20.79
C PHE A 494 31.21 -2.47 19.36
N ILE A 495 32.24 -1.64 19.18
CA ILE A 495 32.85 -1.33 17.90
C ILE A 495 34.31 -1.79 18.01
N SER A 496 34.77 -2.61 17.05
CA SER A 496 36.14 -3.13 17.03
C SER A 496 37.16 -1.99 16.86
N LEU A 497 38.44 -2.29 17.11
CA LEU A 497 39.56 -1.39 16.79
C LEU A 497 39.55 -0.98 15.30
N ASP A 498 39.05 -1.84 14.42
CA ASP A 498 38.88 -1.57 12.99
C ASP A 498 37.64 -0.72 12.66
N ARG A 499 36.95 -0.23 13.69
CA ARG A 499 35.75 0.64 13.64
C ARG A 499 34.49 -0.02 13.06
N GLU A 500 34.51 -1.35 12.94
CA GLU A 500 33.37 -2.17 12.52
C GLU A 500 32.51 -2.48 13.75
N VAL A 501 31.20 -2.26 13.65
CA VAL A 501 30.25 -2.63 14.71
C VAL A 501 30.29 -4.14 14.88
N SER A 502 30.45 -4.59 16.11
CA SER A 502 30.69 -6.00 16.43
C SER A 502 29.57 -6.89 15.89
N PRO A 503 29.90 -8.02 15.23
CA PRO A 503 28.93 -9.04 14.83
C PRO A 503 28.13 -9.63 16.01
N LEU A 504 28.58 -9.44 17.26
CA LEU A 504 27.84 -9.85 18.45
C LEU A 504 26.55 -9.05 18.68
N ILE A 505 26.44 -7.87 18.05
CA ILE A 505 25.30 -6.95 18.17
C ILE A 505 24.39 -7.05 16.94
N LEU A 506 25.00 -7.33 15.79
CA LEU A 506 24.32 -7.45 14.51
C LEU A 506 23.86 -8.90 14.30
N SER A 507 22.55 -9.10 14.20
CA SER A 507 21.97 -10.45 13.99
C SER A 507 21.32 -10.59 12.61
N PRO A 508 21.52 -11.70 11.89
CA PRO A 508 20.80 -11.97 10.64
C PRO A 508 19.28 -12.09 10.81
N GLU A 509 18.80 -12.25 12.05
CA GLU A 509 17.36 -12.29 12.36
C GLU A 509 16.71 -10.89 12.40
N LYS A 510 17.50 -9.82 12.46
CA LYS A 510 17.00 -8.44 12.52
C LYS A 510 16.89 -7.85 11.11
N THR A 511 15.81 -7.10 10.87
CA THR A 511 15.69 -6.20 9.72
C THR A 511 16.75 -5.10 9.78
N LEU A 512 17.04 -4.44 8.66
CA LEU A 512 17.97 -3.32 8.61
C LEU A 512 17.52 -2.18 9.54
N LEU A 513 16.21 -1.91 9.61
CA LEU A 513 15.65 -0.98 10.60
C LEU A 513 15.99 -1.41 12.04
N GLY A 514 15.81 -2.69 12.38
CA GLY A 514 16.15 -3.22 13.69
C GLY A 514 17.65 -3.12 14.01
N GLN A 515 18.52 -3.27 13.01
CA GLN A 515 19.96 -3.07 13.15
C GLN A 515 20.29 -1.60 13.44
N ILE A 516 19.67 -0.66 12.71
CA ILE A 516 19.85 0.78 12.91
C ILE A 516 19.35 1.21 14.29
N ASN A 517 18.17 0.75 14.69
CA ASN A 517 17.63 1.04 16.03
C ASN A 517 18.53 0.48 17.14
N THR A 518 19.22 -0.64 16.88
CA THR A 518 20.23 -1.15 17.80
C THR A 518 21.40 -0.16 17.95
N ILE A 519 21.86 0.47 16.86
CA ILE A 519 22.91 1.51 16.90
C ILE A 519 22.44 2.75 17.67
N VAL A 520 21.21 3.22 17.41
CA VAL A 520 20.62 4.36 18.14
C VAL A 520 20.53 4.06 19.64
N SER A 521 20.12 2.84 20.00
CA SER A 521 20.07 2.40 21.40
C SER A 521 21.46 2.37 22.06
N LEU A 522 22.50 1.97 21.33
CA LEU A 522 23.87 2.01 21.85
C LEU A 522 24.32 3.44 22.19
N LEU A 523 23.98 4.42 21.35
CA LEU A 523 24.27 5.84 21.60
C LEU A 523 23.51 6.38 22.82
N SER A 524 22.37 5.78 23.16
CA SER A 524 21.49 6.21 24.25
C SER A 524 21.80 5.56 25.60
N SER A 525 22.80 4.67 25.70
CA SER A 525 23.03 3.89 26.91
C SER A 525 23.50 4.74 28.11
N GLU A 526 22.76 4.64 29.23
CA GLU A 526 22.88 5.53 30.40
C GLU A 526 23.96 5.14 31.43
N SER A 527 24.53 3.93 31.36
CA SER A 527 25.47 3.44 32.38
C SER A 527 26.90 3.94 32.14
N ILE A 528 27.13 5.22 32.44
CA ILE A 528 28.41 5.90 32.23
C ILE A 528 28.88 6.47 33.58
N SER A 529 30.12 6.21 33.98
CA SER A 529 30.69 6.84 35.18
C SER A 529 30.89 8.35 34.98
N ALA A 530 30.93 9.13 36.07
CA ALA A 530 31.10 10.58 35.98
C ALA A 530 32.38 11.02 35.23
N SER A 531 33.48 10.28 35.39
CA SER A 531 34.74 10.54 34.67
C SER A 531 34.59 10.29 33.17
N GLU A 532 33.98 9.17 32.79
CA GLU A 532 33.71 8.83 31.39
C GLU A 532 32.65 9.75 30.75
N LYS A 533 31.78 10.38 31.54
CA LYS A 533 30.81 11.38 31.07
C LYS A 533 31.56 12.63 30.57
N HIS A 534 32.54 13.12 31.34
CA HIS A 534 33.28 14.33 30.99
C HIS A 534 34.13 14.16 29.73
N THR A 535 34.90 13.08 29.65
CA THR A 535 35.68 12.76 28.44
C THR A 535 34.78 12.66 27.21
N LEU A 536 33.62 12.01 27.34
CA LEU A 536 32.69 11.83 26.23
C LEU A 536 32.10 13.17 25.75
N GLN A 537 31.78 14.10 26.64
CA GLN A 537 31.31 15.43 26.27
C GLN A 537 32.35 16.21 25.46
N CYS A 538 33.62 16.17 25.90
CA CYS A 538 34.72 16.82 25.18
C CYS A 538 34.90 16.22 23.77
N GLN A 539 34.94 14.88 23.69
CA GLN A 539 35.04 14.15 22.42
C GLN A 539 33.84 14.44 21.52
N ASN A 540 32.62 14.46 22.05
CA ASN A 540 31.41 14.75 21.29
C ASN A 540 31.50 16.12 20.60
N ILE A 541 31.93 17.16 21.32
CA ILE A 541 32.09 18.50 20.74
C ILE A 541 33.20 18.50 19.68
N GLN A 542 34.35 17.93 20.01
CA GLN A 542 35.53 17.94 19.14
C GLN A 542 35.29 17.21 17.82
N TYR A 543 34.54 16.11 17.85
CA TYR A 543 34.52 15.13 16.77
C TYR A 543 33.15 14.92 16.13
N ALA A 544 32.06 15.15 16.85
CA ALA A 544 30.70 15.00 16.34
C ALA A 544 29.98 16.34 16.12
N MET A 545 30.48 17.46 16.68
CA MET A 545 29.91 18.80 16.45
C MET A 545 30.78 19.69 15.56
N LEU A 546 32.03 19.96 15.97
CA LEU A 546 32.90 20.93 15.30
C LEU A 546 33.18 20.59 13.82
N PRO A 547 33.41 19.32 13.42
CA PRO A 547 33.62 18.98 12.01
C PRO A 547 32.39 19.26 11.15
N PHE A 548 31.18 19.26 11.74
CA PHE A 548 29.95 19.57 11.04
C PHE A 548 29.66 21.07 10.94
N LEU A 549 30.29 21.88 11.78
CA LEU A 549 30.12 23.33 11.81
C LEU A 549 31.20 24.07 11.00
N THR A 550 32.43 23.58 11.05
CA THR A 550 33.60 24.22 10.43
C THR A 550 33.80 23.74 8.97
N LYS A 551 34.38 24.59 8.12
CA LYS A 551 34.76 24.21 6.73
C LYS A 551 36.14 23.54 6.67
N GLU A 552 36.92 23.66 7.73
CA GLU A 552 38.28 23.15 7.85
C GLU A 552 38.23 21.87 8.69
N ALA A 553 38.52 20.73 8.08
CA ALA A 553 38.66 19.47 8.80
C ALA A 553 39.81 19.61 9.80
N PHE A 554 39.51 19.49 11.09
CA PHE A 554 40.50 19.59 12.18
C PHE A 554 41.45 18.37 12.27
N THR A 555 41.44 17.46 11.29
CA THR A 555 42.37 16.33 11.22
C THR A 555 43.05 16.26 9.84
N PRO A 556 44.39 16.26 9.77
CA PRO A 556 45.15 16.16 8.51
C PRO A 556 44.99 14.80 7.80
N THR A 557 44.51 13.77 8.50
CA THR A 557 44.58 12.37 8.05
C THR A 557 43.35 11.91 7.26
N HIS A 558 42.19 12.57 7.38
CA HIS A 558 41.00 12.20 6.62
C HIS A 558 40.20 13.42 6.16
N LYS A 559 40.10 13.60 4.83
CA LYS A 559 39.22 14.59 4.19
C LYS A 559 37.77 14.30 4.61
N ILE A 560 37.21 15.09 5.53
CA ILE A 560 35.78 15.06 5.86
C ILE A 560 35.00 15.76 4.73
N ASN A 561 34.99 15.15 3.54
CA ASN A 561 34.11 15.54 2.43
C ASN A 561 32.72 14.91 2.54
N SER A 562 32.49 14.08 3.59
CA SER A 562 31.19 13.50 3.96
C SER A 562 30.10 14.55 4.25
N LEU A 563 30.51 15.78 4.58
CA LEU A 563 29.61 16.94 4.71
C LEU A 563 28.78 17.22 3.45
N SER A 564 29.29 16.85 2.27
CA SER A 564 28.59 17.09 1.01
C SER A 564 27.28 16.31 0.89
N VAL A 565 27.25 15.08 1.40
CA VAL A 565 26.07 14.19 1.35
C VAL A 565 25.05 14.62 2.39
N TRP A 566 25.51 15.11 3.55
CA TRP A 566 24.67 15.51 4.67
C TRP A 566 24.38 17.01 4.76
N ARG A 567 24.72 17.79 3.72
CA ARG A 567 24.71 19.26 3.77
C ARG A 567 23.36 19.83 4.22
N GLU A 568 22.26 19.32 3.65
CA GLU A 568 20.91 19.82 3.94
C GLU A 568 20.48 19.50 5.36
N VAL A 569 20.67 18.24 5.79
CA VAL A 569 20.39 17.78 7.16
C VAL A 569 21.21 18.59 8.17
N ASN A 570 22.51 18.73 7.91
CA ASN A 570 23.44 19.46 8.75
C ASN A 570 23.04 20.95 8.90
N SER A 571 22.76 21.63 7.78
CA SER A 571 22.32 23.03 7.82
C SER A 571 21.05 23.16 8.65
N LYS A 572 20.02 22.36 8.32
CA LYS A 572 18.72 22.44 8.96
C LYS A 572 18.79 22.15 10.47
N TYR A 573 19.60 21.16 10.87
CA TYR A 573 19.80 20.80 12.27
C TYR A 573 20.36 21.97 13.07
N TRP A 574 21.48 22.55 12.62
CA TRP A 574 22.13 23.65 13.34
C TRP A 574 21.31 24.92 13.32
N ASP A 575 20.59 25.21 12.24
CA ASP A 575 19.70 26.37 12.14
C ASP A 575 18.58 26.33 13.19
N LEU A 576 18.03 25.14 13.48
CA LEU A 576 16.94 24.96 14.45
C LEU A 576 17.43 24.72 15.88
N HIS A 577 18.51 23.96 16.06
CA HIS A 577 18.94 23.48 17.39
C HIS A 577 20.25 24.08 17.90
N GLY A 578 21.01 24.81 17.07
CA GLY A 578 22.34 25.29 17.44
C GLY A 578 22.39 26.13 18.72
N LYS A 579 21.36 26.96 18.95
CA LYS A 579 21.24 27.73 20.19
C LYS A 579 21.05 26.84 21.43
N ARG A 580 20.12 25.87 21.34
CA ARG A 580 19.84 24.91 22.42
C ARG A 580 21.07 24.07 22.74
N VAL A 581 21.76 23.57 21.71
CA VAL A 581 22.99 22.78 21.87
C VAL A 581 24.07 23.63 22.55
N LEU A 582 24.24 24.90 22.18
CA LEU A 582 25.20 25.78 22.84
C LEU A 582 24.85 26.02 24.32
N GLU A 583 23.58 26.21 24.65
CA GLU A 583 23.11 26.32 26.04
C GLU A 583 23.41 25.04 26.83
N ARG A 584 23.16 23.87 26.24
CA ARG A 584 23.49 22.57 26.84
C ARG A 584 24.99 22.41 27.10
N VAL A 585 25.84 22.79 26.15
CA VAL A 585 27.31 22.71 26.33
C VAL A 585 27.78 23.70 27.40
N LYS A 586 27.13 24.87 27.53
CA LYS A 586 27.37 25.79 28.65
C LYS A 586 27.01 25.14 29.99
N GLU A 587 25.90 24.41 30.09
CA GLU A 587 25.55 23.64 31.30
C GLU A 587 26.62 22.60 31.62
N TRP A 588 27.05 21.81 30.63
CA TRP A 588 28.11 20.81 30.83
C TRP A 588 29.40 21.44 31.36
N SER A 589 29.76 22.61 30.86
CA SER A 589 30.98 23.31 31.24
C SER A 589 31.01 23.79 32.70
N ILE A 590 29.88 23.76 33.42
CA ILE A 590 29.82 24.03 34.87
C ILE A 590 30.41 22.85 35.66
N GLU A 591 30.07 21.62 35.25
CA GLU A 591 30.49 20.38 35.92
C GLU A 591 31.80 19.82 35.35
N ASN A 592 31.97 19.96 34.04
CA ASN A 592 33.10 19.46 33.28
C ASN A 592 34.08 20.60 32.99
N ARG A 593 35.10 20.72 33.84
CA ARG A 593 36.14 21.74 33.69
C ARG A 593 36.96 21.57 32.43
N ASP A 594 37.08 20.36 31.89
CA ASP A 594 37.87 20.05 30.69
C ASP A 594 37.32 20.74 29.45
N LEU A 595 36.03 21.09 29.44
CA LEU A 595 35.43 21.92 28.38
C LEU A 595 35.90 23.38 28.38
N ARG A 596 36.37 23.86 29.53
CA ARG A 596 36.88 25.23 29.75
C ARG A 596 38.39 25.25 29.99
N SER A 597 39.02 24.11 30.24
CA SER A 597 40.43 24.01 30.57
C SER A 597 41.21 23.33 29.46
N TRP A 598 42.21 24.04 28.95
CA TRP A 598 43.48 23.55 28.39
C TRP A 598 43.51 22.06 28.03
N ILE A 599 42.91 21.65 26.92
CA ILE A 599 43.14 20.31 26.37
C ILE A 599 44.43 20.36 25.55
N THR A 600 45.47 19.67 26.02
CA THR A 600 46.71 19.46 25.28
C THR A 600 46.46 18.48 24.14
N ILE A 601 46.40 18.98 22.90
CA ILE A 601 46.41 18.11 21.72
C ILE A 601 47.88 17.78 21.43
N MET A 602 48.25 16.49 21.41
CA MET A 602 49.55 16.06 20.94
C MET A 602 49.48 15.91 19.42
N ASP A 603 50.29 16.67 18.70
CA ASP A 603 50.64 16.40 17.31
C ASP A 603 51.98 15.65 17.32
N ASP A 604 52.09 14.58 16.52
CA ASP A 604 53.26 13.68 16.53
C ASP A 604 54.50 14.29 15.84
N ASP A 605 54.37 15.46 15.21
CA ASP A 605 55.48 16.17 14.55
C ASP A 605 55.53 17.65 14.97
N GLU A 606 56.61 18.02 15.67
CA GLU A 606 57.13 19.39 15.90
C GLU A 606 56.22 20.48 16.53
N SER A 607 56.29 20.55 17.88
CA SER A 607 56.49 21.77 18.69
C SER A 607 55.59 23.01 18.59
N ASP A 608 54.35 22.95 18.09
CA ASP A 608 53.38 24.04 18.28
C ASP A 608 52.15 23.58 19.10
N LEU A 609 52.16 23.93 20.40
CA LEU A 609 51.03 23.74 21.33
C LEU A 609 49.91 24.74 21.01
N TYR A 610 48.82 24.29 20.38
CA TYR A 610 47.62 25.11 20.20
C TYR A 610 46.67 24.96 21.41
N ASN A 611 46.37 26.09 22.06
CA ASN A 611 45.44 26.17 23.18
C ASN A 611 43.99 26.15 22.68
N VAL A 612 43.16 25.21 23.12
CA VAL A 612 41.80 25.05 22.60
C VAL A 612 40.74 25.08 23.69
N ASP A 613 39.89 26.11 23.67
CA ASP A 613 38.65 26.20 24.45
C ASP A 613 37.48 25.72 23.57
N LEU A 614 37.02 24.49 23.79
CA LEU A 614 36.00 23.83 22.96
C LEU A 614 34.66 24.57 22.99
N LEU A 615 34.30 25.17 24.13
CA LEU A 615 33.07 25.96 24.25
C LEU A 615 33.15 27.22 23.39
N ASN A 616 34.28 27.93 23.44
CA ASN A 616 34.49 29.14 22.63
C ASN A 616 34.61 28.82 21.14
N MET A 617 35.24 27.70 20.76
CA MET A 617 35.26 27.24 19.37
C MET A 617 33.86 26.94 18.85
N LEU A 618 33.05 26.21 19.62
CA LEU A 618 31.68 25.90 19.23
C LEU A 618 30.86 27.19 19.07
N ALA A 619 30.98 28.11 20.03
CA ALA A 619 30.31 29.41 19.96
C ALA A 619 30.74 30.22 18.72
N HIS A 620 32.04 30.24 18.41
CA HIS A 620 32.57 30.91 17.22
C HIS A 620 32.09 30.24 15.93
N ALA A 621 32.10 28.92 15.86
CA ALA A 621 31.65 28.16 14.72
C ALA A 621 30.16 28.40 14.44
N LEU A 622 29.31 28.42 15.48
CA LEU A 622 27.89 28.78 15.36
C LEU A 622 27.69 30.24 14.93
N THR A 623 28.45 31.17 15.50
CA THR A 623 28.39 32.60 15.15
C THR A 623 28.78 32.83 13.69
N SER A 624 29.78 32.11 13.18
CA SER A 624 30.19 32.20 11.77
C SER A 624 29.13 31.66 10.80
N ARG A 625 28.16 30.87 11.28
CA ARG A 625 26.94 30.46 10.55
C ARG A 625 25.78 31.42 10.69
N GLY A 626 25.95 32.54 11.41
CA GLY A 626 24.88 33.51 11.65
C GLY A 626 23.92 33.12 12.77
N ILE A 627 24.23 32.07 13.55
CA ILE A 627 23.46 31.69 14.74
C ILE A 627 23.99 32.53 15.91
N PRO A 628 23.19 33.47 16.47
CA PRO A 628 23.69 34.39 17.48
C PRO A 628 24.05 33.62 18.77
N SER A 629 25.33 33.68 19.15
CA SER A 629 25.74 33.36 20.51
C SER A 629 25.26 34.50 21.40
N SER A 630 24.32 34.25 22.30
CA SER A 630 23.92 35.27 23.28
C SER A 630 25.15 35.64 24.11
N ARG A 631 25.60 36.89 23.98
CA ARG A 631 26.69 37.49 24.76
C ARG A 631 26.49 37.20 26.25
N THR A 632 27.43 36.50 26.84
CA THR A 632 27.96 36.71 28.19
C THR A 632 29.40 36.26 28.18
#